data_AF-A0AAJ2NS72-F1
#
_entry.id   AF-A0AAJ2NS72-F1
#
_cell.length_a   1.000
_cell.length_b   1.000
_cell.length_c   1.000
_cell.angle_alpha   90.00
_cell.angle_beta   90.00
_cell.angle_gamma   90.00
#
_symmetry.space_group_name_H-M   'P 1'
#
loop_
_entity.id
_entity.type
_entity.pdbx_description
1 polymer ?
#
loop_
_entity_poly.entity_id
_entity_poly.type
_entity_poly.pdbx_seq_one_letter_code
_entity_poly.pdbx_strand_id
1 'polypeptide(L)' 'LNQTIDRIAEKYGVTNTAIATAWITRHPANIQVVLGTTNPERMKEACNGAKITLTREEWYQLYKAAGNIVP' A
#
# COMPACT_ATOMS: atom_id res chain seq x y z
N LEU A 1 8.84 -8.82 2.88
CA LEU A 1 7.97 -7.62 2.77
C LEU A 1 8.55 -6.53 1.89
N ASN A 2 9.67 -5.90 2.26
CA ASN A 2 10.22 -4.72 1.56
C ASN A 2 10.43 -4.95 0.05
N GLN A 3 11.10 -6.04 -0.35
CA GLN A 3 11.29 -6.38 -1.77
C GLN A 3 9.97 -6.48 -2.58
N THR A 4 8.91 -6.98 -1.95
CA THR A 4 7.59 -7.08 -2.58
C THR A 4 6.95 -5.71 -2.74
N ILE A 5 7.08 -4.84 -1.72
CA ILE A 5 6.63 -3.45 -1.79
C ILE A 5 7.38 -2.71 -2.90
N ASP A 6 8.71 -2.82 -2.94
CA ASP A 6 9.55 -2.13 -3.94
C ASP A 6 9.14 -2.52 -5.36
N ARG A 7 8.96 -3.81 -5.64
CA ARG A 7 8.53 -4.30 -6.95
C ARG A 7 7.14 -3.78 -7.36
N ILE A 8 6.19 -3.75 -6.42
CA ILE A 8 4.84 -3.23 -6.70
C ILE A 8 4.90 -1.71 -6.87
N ALA A 9 5.68 -1.01 -6.05
CA ALA A 9 5.88 0.44 -6.14
C ALA A 9 6.44 0.83 -7.51
N GLU A 10 7.44 0.09 -8.00
CA GLU A 10 8.00 0.25 -9.35
C GLU A 10 6.95 0.02 -10.45
N LYS A 11 6.15 -1.06 -10.34
CA LYS A 11 5.06 -1.35 -11.30
C LYS A 11 4.07 -0.19 -11.43
N TYR A 12 3.72 0.45 -10.31
CA TYR A 12 2.76 1.56 -10.28
C TYR A 12 3.42 2.94 -10.44
N GLY A 13 4.76 3.01 -10.50
CA GLY A 13 5.50 4.28 -10.58
C GLY A 13 5.29 5.19 -9.37
N VAL A 14 5.14 4.61 -8.18
CA VAL A 14 4.85 5.33 -6.93
C VAL A 14 5.83 4.97 -5.82
N THR A 15 5.72 5.65 -4.68
CA THR A 15 6.57 5.37 -3.51
C THR A 15 6.05 4.20 -2.69
N ASN A 16 6.92 3.63 -1.86
CA ASN A 16 6.55 2.58 -0.91
C ASN A 16 5.43 3.02 0.05
N THR A 17 5.42 4.31 0.43
CA THR A 17 4.35 4.91 1.25
C THR A 17 3.01 4.82 0.53
N ALA A 18 2.97 5.13 -0.77
CA ALA A 18 1.75 5.01 -1.56
C ALA A 18 1.24 3.57 -1.62
N ILE A 19 2.11 2.57 -1.77
CA ILE A 19 1.73 1.15 -1.77
C ILE A 19 1.18 0.70 -0.42
N ALA A 20 1.77 1.14 0.69
CA ALA A 20 1.26 0.84 2.03
C ALA A 20 -0.16 1.41 2.22
N THR A 21 -0.41 2.65 1.76
CA THR A 21 -1.76 3.24 1.80
C THR A 21 -2.73 2.47 0.89
N ALA A 22 -2.34 2.16 -0.35
CA ALA A 22 -3.16 1.39 -1.29
C ALA A 22 -3.55 0.01 -0.75
N TRP A 23 -2.64 -0.65 -0.03
CA TRP A 23 -2.89 -1.95 0.57
C TRP A 23 -4.02 -1.89 1.60
N ILE A 24 -3.98 -0.93 2.53
CA ILE A 24 -5.02 -0.85 3.56
C ILE A 24 -6.35 -0.32 3.02
N THR A 25 -6.34 0.65 2.10
CA THR A 25 -7.57 1.22 1.51
C THR A 25 -8.27 0.27 0.55
N ARG A 26 -7.58 -0.77 0.05
CA ARG A 26 -8.19 -1.83 -0.78
C ARG A 26 -9.19 -2.70 -0.01
N HIS A 27 -9.09 -2.74 1.32
CA HIS A 27 -9.94 -3.56 2.16
C HIS A 27 -11.42 -3.14 2.04
N PRO A 28 -12.39 -4.08 1.91
CA PRO A 28 -13.79 -3.76 1.66
C PRO A 28 -14.50 -3.02 2.81
N ALA A 29 -13.90 -2.95 3.99
CA ALA A 29 -14.45 -2.26 5.16
C ALA A 29 -14.36 -0.72 5.09
N ASN A 30 -13.99 -0.13 3.95
CA ASN A 30 -13.88 1.32 3.76
C ASN A 30 -12.99 1.99 4.82
N ILE A 31 -11.78 1.45 5.00
CA ILE A 31 -10.85 1.92 6.03
C ILE A 31 -10.37 3.34 5.71
N GLN A 32 -10.47 4.24 6.68
CA GLN A 32 -9.89 5.59 6.63
C GLN A 32 -8.46 5.57 7.17
N VAL A 33 -7.50 5.99 6.35
CA VAL A 33 -6.10 6.10 6.77
C VAL A 33 -5.88 7.44 7.48
N VAL A 34 -5.25 7.37 8.66
CA VAL A 34 -4.81 8.54 9.44
C VAL A 34 -3.29 8.63 9.34
N LEU A 35 -2.77 9.75 8.82
CA LEU A 35 -1.34 9.96 8.61
C LEU A 35 -0.74 10.74 9.78
N GLY A 36 0.28 10.18 10.43
CA GLY A 36 1.02 10.83 11.52
C GLY A 36 2.23 11.65 11.06
N THR A 37 2.38 11.92 9.76
CA THR A 37 3.54 12.64 9.22
C THR A 37 3.32 14.15 9.22
N THR A 38 4.34 14.91 9.56
CA THR A 38 4.39 16.37 9.38
C THR A 38 5.04 16.77 8.06
N ASN A 39 5.53 15.81 7.27
CA ASN A 39 6.15 16.08 5.96
C ASN A 39 5.05 16.14 4.88
N PRO A 40 4.85 17.29 4.21
CA PRO A 40 3.80 17.44 3.20
C PRO A 40 3.97 16.53 1.98
N GLU A 41 5.20 16.20 1.59
CA GLU A 41 5.45 15.30 0.44
C GLU A 41 5.01 13.87 0.77
N ARG A 42 5.32 13.37 1.97
CA ARG A 42 4.83 12.05 2.41
C ARG A 42 3.30 12.01 2.52
N MET A 43 2.67 13.12 2.88
CA MET A 43 1.22 13.24 2.88
C MET A 43 0.67 13.09 1.46
N LYS A 44 1.23 13.82 0.48
CA LYS A 44 0.81 13.74 -0.94
C LYS A 44 1.00 12.32 -1.49
N GLU A 45 2.12 11.68 -1.20
CA GLU A 45 2.39 10.30 -1.62
C GLU A 45 1.35 9.32 -1.10
N ALA A 46 1.02 9.38 0.19
CA ALA A 46 -0.03 8.55 0.78
C ALA A 46 -1.41 8.83 0.17
N CYS A 47 -1.77 10.11 -0.03
CA CYS A 47 -3.01 10.48 -0.71
C CYS A 47 -3.09 9.94 -2.14
N ASN A 48 -1.98 9.92 -2.88
CA ASN A 48 -1.92 9.30 -4.21
C ASN A 48 -2.06 7.78 -4.12
N GLY A 49 -1.47 7.14 -3.10
CA GLY A 49 -1.63 5.72 -2.81
C GLY A 49 -3.08 5.29 -2.60
N ALA A 50 -3.89 6.11 -1.92
CA ALA A 50 -5.32 5.82 -1.70
C ALA A 50 -6.15 5.72 -3.01
N LYS A 51 -5.65 6.26 -4.13
CA LYS A 51 -6.29 6.17 -5.45
C LYS A 51 -5.92 4.89 -6.21
N ILE A 52 -4.91 4.16 -5.74
CA ILE A 52 -4.44 2.95 -6.39
C ILE A 52 -5.30 1.77 -5.94
N THR A 53 -5.82 1.03 -6.92
CA THR A 53 -6.51 -0.24 -6.65
C THR A 53 -5.55 -1.38 -6.92
N LEU A 54 -5.02 -1.98 -5.85
CA LEU A 54 -4.25 -3.22 -5.96
C LEU A 54 -5.15 -4.37 -6.43
N THR A 55 -4.58 -5.24 -7.26
CA THR A 55 -5.21 -6.53 -7.57
C THR A 55 -5.29 -7.39 -6.30
N ARG A 56 -6.20 -8.36 -6.28
CA ARG A 56 -6.28 -9.31 -5.16
C ARG A 56 -4.96 -10.06 -4.97
N GLU A 57 -4.32 -10.44 -6.08
CA GLU A 57 -3.03 -11.13 -6.04
C GLU A 57 -1.96 -10.28 -5.36
N GLU A 58 -1.79 -9.02 -5.76
CA GLU A 58 -0.82 -8.10 -5.14
C GLU A 58 -1.12 -7.87 -3.65
N TRP A 59 -2.40 -7.75 -3.30
CA TRP A 59 -2.83 -7.58 -1.93
C TRP A 59 -2.42 -8.77 -1.05
N TYR A 60 -2.66 -10.00 -1.54
CA TYR A 60 -2.25 -11.22 -0.85
C TYR A 60 -0.74 -11.46 -0.90
N GLN A 61 -0.05 -11.05 -1.97
CA GLN A 61 1.40 -11.11 -2.04
C GLN A 61 2.05 -10.26 -0.94
N LEU A 62 1.55 -9.04 -0.72
CA LEU A 62 2.01 -8.18 0.37
C LEU A 62 1.70 -8.78 1.75
N TYR A 63 0.49 -9.31 1.92
CA TYR A 63 0.07 -9.95 3.17
C TYR A 63 0.93 -11.19 3.51
N LYS A 64 1.20 -12.05 2.53
CA LYS A 64 2.11 -13.20 2.65
C LYS A 64 3.56 -12.77 2.89
N ALA A 65 4.03 -11.73 2.19
CA ALA A 65 5.37 -11.21 2.34
C ALA A 65 5.64 -10.58 3.72
N ALA A 66 4.58 -10.22 4.45
CA ALA A 66 4.63 -9.80 5.87
C ALA A 66 4.72 -10.99 6.85
N GLY A 67 4.74 -12.24 6.36
CA GLY A 67 4.85 -13.45 7.18
C GLY A 67 3.52 -14.09 7.54
N ASN A 68 2.40 -13.58 7.04
CA ASN A 68 1.09 -14.16 7.32
C ASN A 68 0.82 -15.39 6.46
N ILE A 69 0.15 -16.38 7.05
CA ILE A 69 -0.31 -17.58 6.34
C ILE A 69 -1.62 -17.21 5.63
N VAL A 70 -1.64 -17.37 4.32
CA VAL A 70 -2.86 -17.28 3.51
C VAL A 70 -3.42 -18.69 3.38
N PRO A 71 -4.71 -18.93 3.72
CA PRO A 71 -5.36 -20.23 3.54
C PRO A 71 -5.41 -20.70 2.08
#